data_AF-A0A937X612-F1
#
_entry.id   AF-A0A937X612-F1
#
_cell.length_a   1.000
_cell.length_b   1.000
_cell.length_c   1.000
_cell.angle_alpha   90.00
_cell.angle_beta   90.00
_cell.angle_gamma   90.00
#
_symmetry.space_group_name_H-M   'P 1'
#
loop_
_entity.id
_entity.type
_entity.pdbx_description
1 polymer ?
#
loop_
_entity_poly.entity_id
_entity_poly.type
_entity_poly.pdbx_seq_one_letter_code
_entity_poly.pdbx_strand_id
1 'polypeptide(L)'
;MKARLHPVARWAPLLLLPALAGCPFMPTKNDKPPDPVPVFQPRTSPENLLANLKTAYKERAVAEYESLLARDFTFVLSPEDAGQPGMPDAWGRNTEITVHQKMFDGDLVQSLSLDFMAGQRVFDPVDHYWTITISNVDLYLRGMTPDRPTLTTYRVQDGTSRFWFRQNSWNATGTNEPVWTIVKWEDSPIEQG
;
A
#
# COMPACT_ATOMS: atom_id res chain seq x y z
N MET A 1 -92.06 9.59 -53.74
CA MET A 1 -91.41 10.56 -52.82
C MET A 1 -89.95 10.75 -53.26
N LYS A 2 -89.47 12.01 -53.21
CA LYS A 2 -88.11 12.60 -53.40
C LYS A 2 -86.92 11.66 -53.03
N ALA A 3 -85.66 11.77 -53.50
CA ALA A 3 -84.94 12.53 -54.53
C ALA A 3 -83.46 12.03 -54.59
N ARG A 4 -82.83 12.18 -55.77
CA ARG A 4 -81.42 12.49 -56.15
C ARG A 4 -80.19 11.70 -55.62
N LEU A 5 -79.20 11.67 -56.53
CA LEU A 5 -77.92 10.96 -56.56
C LEU A 5 -76.68 11.80 -56.15
N HIS A 6 -75.66 11.07 -55.68
CA HIS A 6 -74.18 11.28 -55.73
C HIS A 6 -73.51 12.38 -54.84
N PRO A 7 -72.16 12.50 -54.81
CA PRO A 7 -71.21 11.68 -54.04
C PRO A 7 -70.17 12.56 -53.28
N VAL A 8 -69.48 12.10 -52.23
CA VAL A 8 -68.27 12.83 -51.78
C VAL A 8 -67.22 11.91 -51.14
N ALA A 9 -66.03 11.92 -51.73
CA ALA A 9 -64.78 11.38 -51.20
C ALA A 9 -64.27 12.19 -50.01
N ARG A 10 -63.56 11.58 -49.06
CA ARG A 10 -62.69 12.23 -48.05
C ARG A 10 -61.71 11.18 -47.50
N TRP A 11 -60.48 11.14 -48.02
CA TRP A 11 -59.28 11.83 -47.50
C TRP A 11 -58.94 11.41 -46.04
N ALA A 12 -57.88 10.60 -45.92
CA ALA A 12 -57.12 10.33 -44.70
C ALA A 12 -56.20 11.54 -44.36
N PRO A 13 -55.27 11.50 -43.38
CA PRO A 13 -55.16 10.84 -42.07
C PRO A 13 -54.83 11.88 -40.94
N LEU A 14 -54.86 11.51 -39.65
CA LEU A 14 -53.93 12.12 -38.67
C LEU A 14 -53.86 11.27 -37.38
N LEU A 15 -52.74 10.58 -37.20
CA LEU A 15 -52.35 9.91 -35.97
C LEU A 15 -51.79 10.97 -35.01
N LEU A 16 -52.30 10.98 -33.78
CA LEU A 16 -51.94 11.91 -32.70
C LEU A 16 -51.46 11.10 -31.47
N LEU A 17 -50.54 11.69 -30.69
CA LEU A 17 -49.95 11.31 -29.37
C LEU A 17 -48.65 10.49 -29.37
N PRO A 18 -47.71 10.68 -28.39
CA PRO A 18 -47.81 11.33 -27.06
C PRO A 18 -46.81 12.53 -26.86
N ALA A 19 -46.98 13.53 -25.98
CA ALA A 19 -47.18 13.62 -24.52
C ALA A 19 -45.96 13.25 -23.64
N LEU A 20 -45.51 14.26 -22.86
CA LEU A 20 -44.62 14.27 -21.66
C LEU A 20 -43.11 14.28 -21.96
N ALA A 21 -42.43 15.43 -21.83
CA ALA A 21 -41.85 15.98 -20.58
C ALA A 21 -40.95 14.93 -19.90
N GLY A 22 -39.63 15.05 -19.81
CA GLY A 22 -38.79 16.21 -19.49
C GLY A 22 -37.69 15.68 -18.56
N CYS A 23 -36.45 15.73 -19.03
CA CYS A 23 -35.15 15.51 -18.36
C CYS A 23 -34.88 14.19 -17.58
N PRO A 24 -34.04 13.29 -18.11
CA PRO A 24 -33.42 12.21 -17.34
C PRO A 24 -32.28 12.78 -16.49
N PHE A 25 -32.57 13.25 -15.27
CA PHE A 25 -31.51 13.59 -14.31
C PHE A 25 -31.08 12.30 -13.60
N MET A 26 -30.31 11.47 -14.29
CA MET A 26 -29.48 10.47 -13.63
C MET A 26 -28.33 11.23 -12.94
N PRO A 27 -28.15 11.13 -11.62
CA PRO A 27 -26.89 11.53 -11.03
C PRO A 27 -25.84 10.60 -11.63
N THR A 28 -24.98 11.15 -12.49
CA THR A 28 -23.77 10.48 -12.92
C THR A 28 -23.01 10.09 -11.66
N LYS A 29 -22.67 8.80 -11.61
CA LYS A 29 -21.70 8.16 -10.72
C LYS A 29 -20.75 9.20 -10.13
N ASN A 30 -20.68 9.30 -8.80
CA ASN A 30 -19.72 10.15 -8.09
C ASN A 30 -18.35 10.05 -8.78
N ASP A 31 -17.99 11.08 -9.55
CA ASP A 31 -16.64 11.33 -10.01
C ASP A 31 -15.86 11.76 -8.76
N LYS A 32 -15.61 10.82 -7.85
CA LYS A 32 -14.60 11.01 -6.82
C LYS A 32 -13.33 11.34 -7.60
N PRO A 33 -12.67 12.47 -7.33
CA PRO A 33 -11.38 12.76 -7.95
C PRO A 33 -10.49 11.51 -7.83
N PRO A 34 -9.73 11.15 -8.87
CA PRO A 34 -8.80 10.04 -8.76
C PRO A 34 -7.96 10.24 -7.51
N ASP A 35 -7.86 9.19 -6.69
CA ASP A 35 -7.09 9.28 -5.45
C ASP A 35 -5.67 9.75 -5.81
N PRO A 36 -5.09 10.69 -5.03
CA PRO A 36 -3.79 11.26 -5.34
C PRO A 36 -2.77 10.13 -5.47
N VAL A 37 -1.98 10.16 -6.55
CA VAL A 37 -0.91 9.18 -6.77
C VAL A 37 0.08 9.26 -5.60
N PRO A 38 0.39 8.14 -4.93
CA PRO A 38 1.37 8.14 -3.86
C PRO A 38 2.72 8.67 -4.32
N VAL A 39 3.29 9.58 -3.54
CA VAL A 39 4.60 10.18 -3.86
C VAL A 39 5.66 9.49 -3.02
N PHE A 40 6.48 8.67 -3.68
CA PHE A 40 7.70 8.11 -3.12
C PHE A 40 8.86 9.09 -3.27
N GLN A 41 9.68 9.20 -2.22
CA GLN A 41 10.84 10.08 -2.20
C GLN A 41 12.05 9.44 -2.90
N PRO A 42 12.97 10.22 -3.46
CA PRO A 42 14.24 9.70 -3.96
C PRO A 42 15.00 8.97 -2.85
N ARG A 43 15.57 7.80 -3.18
CA ARG A 43 16.32 6.93 -2.24
C ARG A 43 17.75 7.45 -2.00
N THR A 44 17.88 8.72 -1.69
CA THR A 44 19.16 9.44 -1.61
C THR A 44 19.65 9.60 -0.17
N SER A 45 18.83 9.18 0.79
CA SER A 45 19.16 9.08 2.21
C SER A 45 18.43 7.91 2.90
N PRO A 46 18.97 7.38 4.03
CA PRO A 46 18.27 6.41 4.88
C PRO A 46 16.92 6.91 5.40
N GLU A 47 16.80 8.20 5.68
CA GLU A 47 15.57 8.79 6.20
C GLU A 47 14.46 8.76 5.14
N ASN A 48 14.79 9.01 3.87
CA ASN A 48 13.86 8.88 2.75
C ASN A 48 13.43 7.43 2.54
N LEU A 49 14.32 6.46 2.75
CA LEU A 49 13.96 5.03 2.70
C LEU A 49 12.94 4.67 3.79
N LEU A 50 13.15 5.13 5.01
CA LEU A 50 12.21 4.90 6.12
C LEU A 50 10.86 5.58 5.86
N ALA A 51 10.84 6.79 5.28
CA ALA A 51 9.61 7.44 4.87
C ALA A 51 8.88 6.63 3.77
N ASN A 52 9.62 6.15 2.76
CA ASN A 52 9.08 5.30 1.71
C ASN A 52 8.58 3.96 2.23
N LEU A 53 9.21 3.39 3.26
CA LEU A 53 8.76 2.17 3.92
C LEU A 53 7.35 2.37 4.49
N LYS A 54 7.11 3.47 5.23
CA LYS A 54 5.78 3.81 5.74
C LYS A 54 4.76 3.96 4.60
N THR A 55 5.12 4.67 3.54
CA THR A 55 4.27 4.83 2.35
C THR A 55 3.96 3.48 1.70
N ALA A 56 4.95 2.59 1.57
CA ALA A 56 4.76 1.29 0.95
C ALA A 56 3.79 0.41 1.74
N TYR A 57 3.83 0.44 3.08
CA TYR A 57 2.83 -0.23 3.93
C TYR A 57 1.43 0.36 3.73
N LYS A 58 1.32 1.69 3.77
CA LYS A 58 0.05 2.41 3.64
C LYS A 58 -0.64 2.11 2.31
N GLU A 59 0.13 2.16 1.23
CA GLU A 59 -0.36 2.00 -0.14
C GLU A 59 -0.35 0.53 -0.60
N ARG A 60 0.18 -0.38 0.24
CA ARG A 60 0.37 -1.81 -0.08
C ARG A 60 1.16 -2.01 -1.39
N ALA A 61 2.15 -1.15 -1.61
CA ALA A 61 2.90 -1.09 -2.85
C ALA A 61 4.09 -2.08 -2.83
N VAL A 62 3.84 -3.34 -3.20
CA VAL A 62 4.83 -4.43 -3.15
C VAL A 62 6.10 -4.09 -3.92
N ALA A 63 5.97 -3.57 -5.14
CA ALA A 63 7.13 -3.23 -5.99
C ALA A 63 8.00 -2.13 -5.36
N GLU A 64 7.38 -1.13 -4.75
CA GLU A 64 8.08 -0.03 -4.10
C GLU A 64 8.78 -0.51 -2.83
N TYR A 65 8.09 -1.31 -2.00
CA TYR A 65 8.66 -1.98 -0.84
C TYR A 65 9.88 -2.82 -1.21
N GLU A 66 9.74 -3.69 -2.22
CA GLU A 66 10.80 -4.56 -2.72
C GLU A 66 12.04 -3.76 -3.15
N SER A 67 11.82 -2.59 -3.77
CA SER A 67 12.89 -1.72 -4.24
C SER A 67 13.75 -1.16 -3.09
N LEU A 68 13.20 -1.00 -1.88
CA LEU A 68 13.94 -0.48 -0.72
C LEU A 68 15.00 -1.47 -0.21
N LEU A 69 14.78 -2.77 -0.45
CA LEU A 69 15.59 -3.84 0.08
C LEU A 69 16.78 -4.17 -0.83
N ALA A 70 17.97 -4.28 -0.23
CA ALA A 70 19.15 -4.76 -0.90
C ALA A 70 18.98 -6.22 -1.34
N ARG A 71 19.74 -6.66 -2.35
CA ARG A 71 19.67 -8.06 -2.86
C ARG A 71 20.05 -9.08 -1.80
N ASP A 72 20.99 -8.72 -0.94
CA ASP A 72 21.52 -9.46 0.20
C ASP A 72 20.78 -9.14 1.51
N PHE A 73 19.56 -8.60 1.42
CA PHE A 73 18.78 -8.23 2.60
C PHE A 73 18.50 -9.41 3.53
N THR A 74 18.60 -9.17 4.84
CA THR A 74 18.26 -10.11 5.90
C THR A 74 17.33 -9.47 6.92
N PHE A 75 16.25 -10.17 7.26
CA PHE A 75 15.38 -9.85 8.39
C PHE A 75 15.75 -10.77 9.56
N VAL A 76 16.01 -10.20 10.73
CA VAL A 76 16.26 -10.93 11.98
C VAL A 76 15.03 -10.78 12.85
N LEU A 77 14.44 -11.91 13.23
CA LEU A 77 13.22 -11.94 14.03
C LEU A 77 13.53 -11.56 15.48
N SER A 78 12.49 -11.10 16.18
CA SER A 78 12.56 -10.97 17.63
C SER A 78 12.92 -12.31 18.28
N PRO A 79 13.68 -12.33 19.39
CA PRO A 79 13.98 -13.58 20.09
C PRO A 79 12.73 -14.36 20.52
N GLU A 80 11.62 -13.66 20.78
CA GLU A 80 10.33 -14.26 21.14
C GLU A 80 9.70 -15.03 19.98
N ASP A 81 9.80 -14.50 18.76
CA ASP A 81 9.27 -15.14 17.56
C ASP A 81 10.19 -16.24 17.04
N ALA A 82 11.50 -16.00 17.03
CA ALA A 82 12.51 -16.97 16.65
C ALA A 82 12.46 -18.26 17.50
N GLY A 83 12.07 -18.14 18.78
CA GLY A 83 11.91 -19.29 19.67
C GLY A 83 10.68 -20.17 19.38
N GLN A 84 9.79 -19.77 18.48
CA GLN A 84 8.58 -20.53 18.18
C GLN A 84 8.87 -21.72 17.24
N PRO A 85 8.20 -22.88 17.43
CA PRO A 85 8.41 -24.04 16.57
C PRO A 85 8.17 -23.73 15.09
N GLY A 86 9.22 -23.90 14.28
CA GLY A 86 9.16 -23.70 12.83
C GLY A 86 9.46 -22.26 12.37
N MET A 87 9.76 -21.33 13.28
CA MET A 87 10.28 -20.02 12.93
C MET A 87 11.82 -20.05 12.93
N PRO A 88 12.49 -19.52 11.88
CA PRO A 88 13.93 -19.35 11.89
C PRO A 88 14.32 -18.10 12.70
N ASP A 89 15.59 -17.99 13.10
CA ASP A 89 16.13 -16.76 13.73
C ASP A 89 16.16 -15.57 12.76
N ALA A 90 16.30 -15.86 11.46
CA ALA A 90 16.36 -14.87 10.41
C ALA A 90 15.90 -15.45 9.07
N TRP A 91 15.47 -14.59 8.16
CA TRP A 91 15.22 -14.97 6.77
C TRP A 91 15.73 -13.92 5.77
N GLY A 92 15.91 -14.35 4.53
CA GLY A 92 16.40 -13.49 3.45
C GLY A 92 15.29 -12.74 2.71
N ARG A 93 15.73 -11.81 1.85
CA ARG A 93 14.90 -10.97 0.97
C ARG A 93 13.72 -11.67 0.29
N ASN A 94 13.92 -12.86 -0.27
CA ASN A 94 12.86 -13.54 -1.03
C ASN A 94 11.70 -13.97 -0.13
N THR A 95 12.00 -14.47 1.07
CA THR A 95 10.99 -14.79 2.08
C THR A 95 10.28 -13.53 2.52
N GLU A 96 11.03 -12.46 2.79
CA GLU A 96 10.47 -11.17 3.21
C GLU A 96 9.48 -10.60 2.19
N ILE A 97 9.86 -10.58 0.91
CA ILE A 97 8.98 -10.13 -0.17
C ILE A 97 7.75 -11.02 -0.29
N THR A 98 7.91 -12.35 -0.16
CA THR A 98 6.78 -13.28 -0.24
C THR A 98 5.78 -13.06 0.91
N VAL A 99 6.29 -12.82 2.12
CA VAL A 99 5.45 -12.50 3.29
C VAL A 99 4.70 -11.18 3.06
N HIS A 100 5.40 -10.13 2.63
CA HIS A 100 4.80 -8.82 2.39
C HIS A 100 3.81 -8.83 1.23
N GLN A 101 4.11 -9.56 0.15
CA GLN A 101 3.19 -9.71 -0.97
C GLN A 101 1.89 -10.36 -0.52
N LYS A 102 1.93 -11.45 0.25
CA LYS A 102 0.73 -12.08 0.80
C LYS A 102 -0.05 -11.16 1.73
N MET A 103 0.65 -10.34 2.52
CA MET A 103 0.02 -9.37 3.41
C MET A 103 -0.62 -8.21 2.65
N PHE A 104 0.02 -7.70 1.60
CA PHE A 104 -0.44 -6.55 0.80
C PHE A 104 -1.57 -6.94 -0.16
N ASP A 105 -1.48 -8.12 -0.78
CA ASP A 105 -2.47 -8.65 -1.73
C ASP A 105 -3.66 -9.34 -1.04
N GLY A 106 -3.62 -9.51 0.29
CA GLY A 106 -4.68 -10.21 1.02
C GLY A 106 -6.01 -9.48 0.94
N ASP A 107 -7.02 -10.09 0.30
CA ASP A 107 -8.39 -9.55 0.18
C ASP A 107 -9.04 -9.23 1.53
N LEU A 108 -8.60 -9.93 2.58
CA LEU A 108 -9.07 -9.74 3.94
C LEU A 108 -8.46 -8.50 4.61
N VAL A 109 -7.37 -7.94 4.09
CA VAL A 109 -6.72 -6.75 4.63
C VAL A 109 -7.39 -5.51 4.02
N GLN A 110 -8.07 -4.74 4.87
CA GLN A 110 -8.75 -3.51 4.45
C GLN A 110 -7.84 -2.29 4.50
N SER A 111 -7.02 -2.21 5.55
CA SER A 111 -6.06 -1.13 5.73
C SER A 111 -4.85 -1.64 6.48
N LEU A 112 -3.69 -1.13 6.09
CA LEU A 112 -2.41 -1.42 6.68
C LEU A 112 -1.68 -0.09 6.85
N SER A 113 -1.04 0.15 7.98
CA SER A 113 -0.14 1.29 8.15
C SER A 113 0.95 0.96 9.13
N LEU A 114 2.15 1.46 8.85
CA LEU A 114 3.30 1.37 9.73
C LEU A 114 3.68 2.79 10.14
N ASP A 115 3.81 3.02 11.43
CA ASP A 115 4.37 4.25 11.97
C ASP A 115 5.46 3.96 13.01
N PHE A 116 6.37 4.91 13.19
CA PHE A 116 7.50 4.80 14.11
C PHE A 116 8.25 6.13 14.23
N MET A 117 9.03 6.29 15.29
CA MET A 117 9.97 7.38 15.47
C MET A 117 11.38 6.92 15.08
N ALA A 118 12.00 7.62 14.12
CA ALA A 118 13.38 7.36 13.75
C ALA A 118 14.35 8.04 14.72
N GLY A 119 15.31 7.28 15.23
CA GLY A 119 16.42 7.81 16.02
C GLY A 119 17.49 8.48 15.15
N GLN A 120 18.64 8.74 15.77
CA GLN A 120 19.79 9.30 15.07
C GLN A 120 20.46 8.24 14.20
N ARG A 121 20.92 8.67 13.02
CA ARG A 121 21.77 7.87 12.14
C ARG A 121 23.19 7.77 12.71
N VAL A 122 23.67 6.55 12.89
CA VAL A 122 25.01 6.23 13.44
C VAL A 122 25.77 5.36 12.44
N PHE A 123 27.09 5.52 12.34
CA PHE A 123 27.92 4.63 11.54
C PHE A 123 28.39 3.46 12.40
N ASP A 124 28.15 2.23 11.96
CA ASP A 124 28.65 1.01 12.56
C ASP A 124 30.02 0.66 11.96
N PRO A 125 31.12 0.79 12.73
CA PRO A 125 32.46 0.54 12.23
C PRO A 125 32.78 -0.96 12.05
N VAL A 126 31.98 -1.86 12.66
CA VAL A 126 32.20 -3.31 12.55
C VAL A 126 31.66 -3.78 11.21
N ASP A 127 30.38 -3.54 10.98
CA ASP A 127 29.69 -4.01 9.78
C ASP A 127 29.81 -3.03 8.59
N HIS A 128 30.40 -1.86 8.80
CA HIS A 128 30.59 -0.80 7.80
C HIS A 128 29.27 -0.33 7.16
N TYR A 129 28.22 -0.28 7.96
CA TYR A 129 26.89 0.19 7.57
C TYR A 129 26.45 1.40 8.37
N TRP A 130 25.52 2.16 7.82
CA TRP A 130 24.80 3.16 8.60
C TRP A 130 23.62 2.51 9.30
N THR A 131 23.38 2.86 10.55
CA THR A 131 22.30 2.29 11.35
C THR A 131 21.34 3.38 11.83
N ILE A 132 20.06 3.02 11.90
CA ILE A 132 19.02 3.82 12.58
C ILE A 132 18.22 2.86 13.44
N THR A 133 18.16 3.13 14.74
CA THR A 133 17.19 2.49 15.63
C THR A 133 15.89 3.28 15.53
N ILE A 134 14.79 2.56 15.30
CA ILE A 134 13.45 3.12 15.36
C ILE A 134 12.75 2.63 16.63
N SER A 135 11.91 3.49 17.20
CA SER A 135 11.09 3.22 18.38
C SER A 135 9.63 3.58 18.13
N ASN A 136 8.76 3.23 19.07
CA ASN A 136 7.32 3.44 18.96
C ASN A 136 6.76 2.84 17.67
N VAL A 137 7.25 1.63 17.32
CA VAL A 137 6.81 0.93 16.13
C VAL A 137 5.36 0.51 16.33
N ASP A 138 4.48 1.16 15.56
CA ASP A 138 3.05 0.92 15.52
C ASP A 138 2.70 0.33 14.15
N LEU A 139 2.48 -0.99 14.11
CA LEU A 139 1.92 -1.66 12.93
C LEU A 139 0.42 -1.81 13.14
N TYR A 140 -0.38 -1.17 12.30
CA TYR A 140 -1.83 -1.27 12.30
C TYR A 140 -2.29 -2.07 11.09
N LEU A 141 -2.94 -3.21 11.34
CA LEU A 141 -3.60 -4.01 10.32
C LEU A 141 -5.08 -4.14 10.69
N ARG A 142 -5.96 -3.71 9.79
CA ARG A 142 -7.39 -3.94 9.91
C ARG A 142 -7.83 -4.88 8.81
N GLY A 143 -8.48 -5.98 9.20
CA GLY A 143 -8.96 -6.95 8.24
C GLY A 143 -10.23 -7.67 8.68
N MET A 144 -10.78 -8.46 7.77
CA MET A 144 -11.90 -9.36 8.06
C MET A 144 -11.37 -10.74 8.48
N THR A 145 -12.05 -11.38 9.42
CA THR A 145 -11.74 -12.76 9.77
C THR A 145 -12.53 -13.69 8.82
N PRO A 146 -11.93 -14.74 8.22
CA PRO A 146 -12.63 -15.56 7.22
C PRO A 146 -13.91 -16.23 7.75
N ASP A 147 -13.93 -16.57 9.04
CA ASP A 147 -14.99 -17.32 9.71
C ASP A 147 -16.11 -16.43 10.28
N ARG A 148 -15.82 -15.12 10.47
CA ARG A 148 -16.76 -14.12 10.97
C ARG A 148 -16.49 -12.78 10.28
N PRO A 149 -17.48 -12.15 9.63
CA PRO A 149 -17.33 -10.85 8.97
C PRO A 149 -17.25 -9.70 9.99
N THR A 150 -16.49 -9.89 11.06
CA THR A 150 -16.10 -8.88 12.03
C THR A 150 -14.76 -8.31 11.63
N LEU A 151 -14.67 -6.99 11.71
CA LEU A 151 -13.41 -6.28 11.52
C LEU A 151 -12.53 -6.50 12.74
N THR A 152 -11.39 -7.14 12.51
CA THR A 152 -10.36 -7.36 13.51
C THR A 152 -9.22 -6.37 13.24
N THR A 153 -8.78 -5.73 14.31
CA THR A 153 -7.61 -4.84 14.29
C THR A 153 -6.48 -5.55 15.01
N TYR A 154 -5.38 -5.75 14.32
CA TYR A 154 -4.11 -6.19 14.89
C TYR A 154 -3.22 -4.97 15.04
N ARG A 155 -2.64 -4.81 16.24
CA ARG A 155 -1.72 -3.73 16.54
C ARG A 155 -0.49 -4.28 17.24
N VAL A 156 0.68 -4.06 16.67
CA VAL A 156 1.95 -4.09 17.42
C VAL A 156 2.14 -2.70 17.98
N GLN A 157 2.42 -2.57 19.28
CA GLN A 157 2.60 -1.29 19.96
C GLN A 157 3.97 -1.20 20.57
N ASP A 158 4.55 0.00 20.52
CA ASP A 158 5.78 0.36 21.22
C ASP A 158 6.96 -0.58 20.93
N GLY A 159 6.95 -1.19 19.74
CA GLY A 159 8.06 -2.03 19.28
C GLY A 159 9.31 -1.20 19.03
N THR A 160 10.45 -1.88 19.01
CA THR A 160 11.74 -1.31 18.59
C THR A 160 12.27 -2.11 17.42
N SER A 161 13.00 -1.46 16.53
CA SER A 161 13.70 -2.15 15.45
C SER A 161 14.98 -1.42 15.11
N ARG A 162 15.94 -2.12 14.52
CA ARG A 162 17.16 -1.51 13.99
C ARG A 162 17.29 -1.81 12.51
N PHE A 163 17.63 -0.78 11.74
CA PHE A 163 17.87 -0.88 10.31
C PHE A 163 19.33 -0.60 10.00
N TRP A 164 19.91 -1.38 9.09
CA TRP A 164 21.22 -1.14 8.51
C TRP A 164 21.06 -0.74 7.05
N PHE A 165 21.79 0.28 6.64
CA PHE A 165 21.72 0.90 5.33
C PHE A 165 23.09 0.89 4.67
N ARG A 166 23.07 0.66 3.36
CA ARG A 166 24.23 0.76 2.48
C ARG A 166 23.96 1.76 1.39
N GLN A 167 24.96 2.59 1.12
CA GLN A 167 25.04 3.42 -0.07
C GLN A 167 25.60 2.57 -1.21
N ASN A 168 24.91 2.57 -2.33
CA ASN A 168 25.29 1.77 -3.49
C ASN A 168 26.17 2.57 -4.45
N SER A 169 26.91 1.85 -5.31
CA SER A 169 27.82 2.45 -6.28
C SER A 169 27.12 3.02 -7.52
N TRP A 170 25.80 2.81 -7.65
CA TRP A 170 24.99 3.34 -8.74
C TRP A 170 24.08 4.47 -8.26
N ASN A 171 23.76 5.38 -9.18
CA ASN A 171 22.97 6.56 -8.90
C ASN A 171 21.48 6.33 -9.15
N ALA A 172 20.66 7.14 -8.50
CA ALA A 172 19.23 7.14 -8.76
C ALA A 172 18.97 7.65 -10.18
N THR A 173 17.97 7.07 -10.84
CA THR A 173 17.64 7.44 -12.22
C THR A 173 17.36 8.93 -12.32
N GLY A 174 18.08 9.62 -13.22
CA GLY A 174 17.92 11.06 -13.42
C GLY A 174 18.62 11.95 -12.38
N THR A 175 19.42 11.38 -11.47
CA THR A 175 20.25 12.14 -10.54
C THR A 175 21.70 11.66 -10.56
N ASN A 176 22.61 12.47 -10.01
CA ASN A 176 23.98 12.06 -9.70
C ASN A 176 24.13 11.61 -8.24
N GLU A 177 23.01 11.35 -7.56
CA GLU A 177 23.02 10.96 -6.16
C GLU A 177 23.00 9.43 -6.05
N PRO A 178 23.90 8.85 -5.25
CA PRO A 178 23.95 7.40 -5.05
C PRO A 178 22.69 6.89 -4.34
N VAL A 179 22.26 5.68 -4.72
CA VAL A 179 21.06 5.04 -4.14
C VAL A 179 21.39 4.38 -2.82
N TRP A 180 20.55 4.58 -1.82
CA TRP A 180 20.58 3.84 -0.57
C TRP A 180 19.63 2.64 -0.60
N THR A 181 19.97 1.59 0.14
CA THR A 181 19.12 0.40 0.35
C THR A 181 19.20 -0.09 1.79
N ILE A 182 18.14 -0.73 2.26
CA ILE A 182 18.08 -1.46 3.53
C ILE A 182 18.77 -2.82 3.34
N VAL A 183 19.78 -3.13 4.15
CA VAL A 183 20.55 -4.38 4.09
C VAL A 183 20.17 -5.33 5.22
N LYS A 184 19.84 -4.80 6.39
CA LYS A 184 19.37 -5.60 7.52
C LYS A 184 18.24 -4.88 8.23
N TRP A 185 17.25 -5.64 8.66
CA TRP A 185 16.24 -5.20 9.62
C TRP A 185 16.21 -6.22 10.76
N GLU A 186 16.43 -5.75 11.97
CA GLU A 186 16.29 -6.53 13.20
C GLU A 186 15.08 -6.05 13.98
N ASP A 187 14.16 -6.98 14.25
CA ASP A 187 12.98 -6.74 15.08
C ASP A 187 13.31 -6.96 16.57
N SER A 188 12.89 -6.03 17.41
CA SER A 188 13.15 -6.01 18.86
C SER A 188 14.61 -6.28 19.22
N PRO A 189 15.55 -5.41 18.77
CA PRO A 189 16.98 -5.59 19.03
C PRO A 189 17.24 -5.63 20.53
N ILE A 190 18.03 -6.61 20.97
CA ILE A 190 18.50 -6.66 22.36
C ILE A 190 19.36 -5.42 22.61
N GLU A 191 19.00 -4.60 23.60
CA GLU A 191 19.82 -3.48 24.07
C GLU A 191 21.22 -4.01 24.39
N GLN A 192 22.23 -3.56 23.64
CA GLN A 192 23.62 -3.85 24.00
C GLN A 192 23.96 -2.94 25.17
N GLY A 193 24.02 -3.53 26.37
CA GLY A 193 24.34 -2.85 27.62
C GLY A 193 25.76 -2.30 27.71
#